data_AF-A0A387B4Z1-F1
#
_entry.id   AF-A0A387B4Z1-F1
#
_cell.length_a   1.000
_cell.length_b   1.000
_cell.length_c   1.000
_cell.angle_alpha   90.00
_cell.angle_beta   90.00
_cell.angle_gamma   90.00
#
_symmetry.space_group_name_H-M   'P 1'
#
loop_
_entity.id
_entity.type
_entity.pdbx_description
1 polymer ?
#
loop_
_entity_poly.entity_id
_entity_poly.type
_entity_poly.pdbx_seq_one_letter_code
_entity_poly.pdbx_strand_id
1 'polypeptide(L)'
;MDELYARVSNVIKQKLYQYIKDQNISLLDYHFTDFFQYCIKENKIQVMSHHFTNRKIEGLTIIDQDGISFSYERDNPKVKQNFTLCHELGHFILNHSGTCFTESVYNQENVLEREANIFLAVVLMPDIVLLSKIYYSCESFQKVQNSLEVSKQALYFRLLDLLREYFPNKEGQIKSAIEDYIQRNNASIHNFFHNIKEKIIAEFNQYGPPLMNQIRNRIDEKGFVSSQEVPELLHQENWANLKENIKHLKIWLVYNKGKQIAYAWDSLKLSDEQARKKLNYNYY
;
A
#
# COMPACT_ATOMS: atom_id res chain seq x y z
N MET A 1 -17.07 12.20 -11.82
CA MET A 1 -15.97 11.70 -10.97
C MET A 1 -16.60 11.43 -9.62
N ASP A 2 -16.46 10.23 -9.07
CA ASP A 2 -16.96 9.98 -7.72
C ASP A 2 -15.88 10.49 -6.74
N GLU A 3 -16.10 11.69 -6.20
CA GLU A 3 -15.22 12.33 -5.20
C GLU A 3 -14.90 11.37 -4.03
N LEU A 4 -15.85 10.48 -3.72
CA LEU A 4 -15.72 9.42 -2.72
C LEU A 4 -14.57 8.46 -3.06
N TYR A 5 -14.53 7.96 -4.30
CA TYR A 5 -13.52 6.99 -4.74
C TYR A 5 -12.11 7.57 -4.63
N ALA A 6 -11.92 8.79 -5.15
CA ALA A 6 -10.61 9.46 -5.11
C ALA A 6 -10.15 9.72 -3.67
N ARG A 7 -11.05 10.21 -2.81
CA ARG A 7 -10.74 10.49 -1.40
C ARG A 7 -10.31 9.22 -0.66
N VAL A 8 -11.10 8.16 -0.71
CA VAL A 8 -10.82 6.91 0.01
C VAL A 8 -9.56 6.24 -0.54
N SER A 9 -9.45 6.17 -1.88
CA SER A 9 -8.27 5.57 -2.53
C SER A 9 -6.99 6.27 -2.13
N ASN A 10 -6.97 7.61 -2.05
CA ASN A 10 -5.78 8.35 -1.62
C ASN A 10 -5.34 8.02 -0.20
N VAL A 11 -6.29 7.90 0.75
CA VAL A 11 -5.99 7.56 2.16
C VAL A 11 -5.31 6.19 2.24
N ILE A 12 -5.85 5.19 1.57
CA ILE A 12 -5.30 3.83 1.62
C ILE A 12 -4.03 3.68 0.80
N LYS A 13 -3.94 4.29 -0.39
CA LYS A 13 -2.72 4.30 -1.21
C LYS A 13 -1.55 4.87 -0.42
N GLN A 14 -1.76 5.95 0.35
CA GLN A 14 -0.71 6.50 1.21
C GLN A 14 -0.16 5.49 2.20
N LYS A 15 -1.02 4.80 2.96
CA LYS A 15 -0.57 3.79 3.94
C LYS A 15 0.01 2.54 3.27
N LEU A 16 -0.66 2.02 2.24
CA LEU A 16 -0.32 0.78 1.58
C LEU A 16 0.96 0.88 0.76
N TYR A 17 1.12 1.92 -0.05
CA TYR A 17 2.32 2.10 -0.87
C TYR A 17 3.54 2.40 -0.01
N GLN A 18 3.35 3.11 1.11
CA GLN A 18 4.39 3.29 2.12
C GLN A 18 4.83 1.94 2.69
N TYR A 19 3.88 1.10 3.11
CA TYR A 19 4.17 -0.23 3.63
C TYR A 19 4.90 -1.12 2.63
N ILE A 20 4.41 -1.20 1.39
CA ILE A 20 5.04 -1.97 0.30
C ILE A 20 6.51 -1.57 0.14
N LYS A 21 6.81 -0.28 0.20
CA LYS A 21 8.16 0.26 0.05
C LYS A 21 9.03 0.03 1.28
N ASP A 22 8.48 0.19 2.47
CA ASP A 22 9.20 -0.01 3.73
C ASP A 22 9.62 -1.45 3.94
N GLN A 23 8.76 -2.39 3.53
CA GLN A 23 9.04 -3.82 3.58
C GLN A 23 9.72 -4.36 2.31
N ASN A 24 10.01 -3.49 1.33
CA ASN A 24 10.60 -3.85 0.04
C ASN A 24 9.86 -5.02 -0.65
N ILE A 25 8.52 -4.99 -0.62
CA ILE A 25 7.67 -6.04 -1.17
C ILE A 25 7.73 -6.01 -2.69
N SER A 26 8.02 -7.16 -3.29
CA SER A 26 7.91 -7.36 -4.74
C SER A 26 6.47 -7.14 -5.20
N LEU A 27 6.26 -6.26 -6.17
CA LEU A 27 4.93 -5.97 -6.72
C LEU A 27 4.29 -7.20 -7.40
N LEU A 28 5.11 -8.13 -7.90
CA LEU A 28 4.64 -9.37 -8.51
C LEU A 28 4.25 -10.42 -7.47
N ASP A 29 4.88 -10.39 -6.30
CA ASP A 29 4.64 -11.32 -5.19
C ASP A 29 3.74 -10.70 -4.11
N TYR A 30 3.18 -9.51 -4.36
CA TYR A 30 2.29 -8.83 -3.42
C TYR A 30 1.10 -9.71 -3.06
N HIS A 31 0.86 -9.86 -1.76
CA HIS A 31 -0.35 -10.43 -1.20
C HIS A 31 -0.86 -9.56 -0.05
N PHE A 32 -2.17 -9.33 0.00
CA PHE A 32 -2.76 -8.42 0.98
C PHE A 32 -2.54 -8.85 2.44
N THR A 33 -2.30 -10.15 2.68
CA THR A 33 -2.12 -10.71 4.03
C THR A 33 -0.98 -10.04 4.77
N ASP A 34 0.12 -9.69 4.11
CA ASP A 34 1.27 -9.07 4.78
C ASP A 34 0.90 -7.69 5.33
N PHE A 35 0.26 -6.86 4.50
CA PHE A 35 -0.25 -5.55 4.91
C PHE A 35 -1.33 -5.67 5.99
N PHE A 36 -2.26 -6.61 5.83
CA PHE A 36 -3.31 -6.87 6.81
C PHE A 36 -2.70 -7.24 8.17
N GLN A 37 -1.80 -8.21 8.22
CA GLN A 37 -1.14 -8.64 9.46
C GLN A 37 -0.30 -7.53 10.10
N TYR A 38 0.35 -6.70 9.29
CA TYR A 38 1.02 -5.49 9.76
C TYR A 38 0.05 -4.57 10.50
N CYS A 39 -1.11 -4.25 9.89
CA CYS A 39 -2.12 -3.41 10.53
C CYS A 39 -2.69 -4.05 11.80
N ILE A 40 -2.98 -5.36 11.79
CA ILE A 40 -3.47 -6.09 12.96
C ILE A 40 -2.48 -6.00 14.12
N LYS A 41 -1.19 -6.24 13.85
CA LYS A 41 -0.14 -6.20 14.88
C LYS A 41 0.10 -4.79 15.41
N GLU A 42 0.18 -3.79 14.53
CA GLU A 42 0.40 -2.39 14.90
C GLU A 42 -0.70 -1.87 15.83
N ASN A 43 -1.95 -2.26 15.56
CA ASN A 43 -3.13 -1.77 16.28
C ASN A 43 -3.63 -2.74 17.36
N LYS A 44 -2.92 -3.86 17.59
CA LYS A 44 -3.27 -4.90 18.57
C LYS A 44 -4.71 -5.43 18.38
N ILE A 45 -5.12 -5.60 17.13
CA ILE A 45 -6.47 -6.06 16.79
C ILE A 45 -6.57 -7.57 17.01
N GLN A 46 -7.62 -8.05 17.66
CA GLN A 46 -7.90 -9.47 17.76
C GLN A 46 -8.74 -9.93 16.57
N VAL A 47 -8.24 -10.89 15.80
CA VAL A 47 -9.01 -11.49 14.70
C VAL A 47 -9.56 -12.84 15.15
N MET A 48 -10.87 -13.03 15.05
CA MET A 48 -11.55 -14.26 15.44
C MET A 48 -12.51 -14.74 14.34
N SER A 49 -12.75 -16.04 14.28
CA SER A 49 -13.74 -16.60 13.35
C SER A 49 -15.05 -16.89 14.08
N HIS A 50 -16.19 -16.65 13.45
CA HIS A 50 -17.52 -16.98 13.98
C HIS A 50 -18.27 -17.92 13.04
N HIS A 51 -19.37 -18.49 13.54
CA HIS A 51 -20.36 -19.15 12.71
C HIS A 51 -21.75 -18.91 13.27
N PHE A 52 -22.63 -18.29 12.48
CA PHE A 52 -24.02 -18.12 12.87
C PHE A 52 -24.93 -18.98 12.00
N THR A 53 -25.82 -19.77 12.62
CA THR A 53 -26.69 -20.73 11.90
C THR A 53 -27.57 -20.05 10.84
N ASN A 54 -27.94 -18.79 11.04
CA ASN A 54 -28.74 -18.02 10.10
C ASN A 54 -27.91 -17.34 8.97
N ARG A 55 -26.57 -17.38 9.05
CA ARG A 55 -25.59 -16.79 8.11
C ARG A 55 -25.88 -15.34 7.72
N LYS A 56 -26.45 -14.56 8.65
CA LYS A 56 -26.81 -13.14 8.39
C LYS A 56 -25.66 -12.16 8.63
N ILE A 57 -24.58 -12.62 9.28
CA ILE A 57 -23.45 -11.78 9.69
C ILE A 57 -22.20 -12.37 9.03
N GLU A 58 -21.67 -11.67 8.03
CA GLU A 58 -20.44 -12.09 7.36
C GLU A 58 -19.20 -11.65 8.12
N GLY A 59 -19.20 -10.39 8.60
CA GLY A 59 -18.14 -9.76 9.38
C GLY A 59 -18.68 -8.93 10.53
N LEU A 60 -17.82 -8.67 11.51
CA LEU A 60 -18.13 -7.78 12.63
C LEU A 60 -16.86 -7.09 13.14
N THR A 61 -16.89 -5.77 13.25
CA THR A 61 -15.91 -4.98 14.01
C THR A 61 -16.48 -4.54 15.35
N ILE A 62 -15.72 -4.78 16.42
CA ILE A 62 -16.00 -4.28 17.78
C ILE A 62 -14.82 -3.42 18.23
N ILE A 63 -15.10 -2.21 18.67
CA ILE A 63 -14.13 -1.26 19.24
C ILE A 63 -14.71 -0.77 20.56
N ASP A 64 -14.07 -1.12 21.67
CA ASP A 64 -14.48 -0.71 23.01
C ASP A 64 -13.28 -0.32 23.90
N GLN A 65 -13.51 -0.21 25.22
CA GLN A 65 -12.48 0.17 26.19
C GLN A 65 -11.44 -0.93 26.41
N ASP A 66 -11.79 -2.18 26.13
CA ASP A 66 -10.97 -3.37 26.36
C ASP A 66 -10.14 -3.75 25.13
N GLY A 67 -10.56 -3.32 23.93
CA GLY A 67 -9.74 -3.42 22.72
C GLY A 67 -10.49 -3.31 21.40
N ILE A 68 -9.85 -3.83 20.36
CA ILE A 68 -10.38 -3.88 18.99
C ILE A 68 -10.42 -5.34 18.55
N SER A 69 -11.53 -5.77 17.96
CA SER A 69 -11.64 -7.09 17.35
C SER A 69 -12.37 -7.09 16.02
N PHE A 70 -11.91 -7.93 15.10
CA PHE A 70 -12.59 -8.25 13.85
C PHE A 70 -13.04 -9.72 13.88
N SER A 71 -14.24 -10.00 13.39
CA SER A 71 -14.69 -11.36 13.16
C SER A 71 -15.15 -11.61 11.74
N TYR A 72 -15.10 -12.88 11.32
CA TYR A 72 -15.51 -13.33 9.99
C TYR A 72 -16.19 -14.70 10.04
N GLU A 73 -17.14 -14.94 9.14
CA GLU A 73 -17.85 -16.22 9.01
C GLU A 73 -16.90 -17.32 8.49
N ARG A 74 -16.62 -18.31 9.34
CA ARG A 74 -15.59 -19.33 9.13
C ARG A 74 -15.89 -20.28 7.97
N ASP A 75 -17.17 -20.51 7.68
CA ASP A 75 -17.62 -21.47 6.67
C ASP A 75 -17.62 -20.87 5.25
N ASN A 76 -17.34 -19.57 5.12
CA ASN A 76 -17.24 -18.92 3.82
C ASN A 76 -16.01 -19.39 3.00
N PRO A 77 -16.07 -19.34 1.66
CA PRO A 77 -14.88 -19.52 0.83
C PRO A 77 -13.78 -18.52 1.18
N LYS A 78 -12.51 -18.90 1.01
CA LYS A 78 -11.36 -18.08 1.45
C LYS A 78 -11.32 -16.69 0.84
N VAL A 79 -11.65 -16.57 -0.45
CA VAL A 79 -11.81 -15.29 -1.15
C VAL A 79 -12.81 -14.36 -0.45
N LYS A 80 -13.92 -14.90 0.07
CA LYS A 80 -14.93 -14.13 0.78
C LYS A 80 -14.47 -13.75 2.19
N GLN A 81 -13.76 -14.65 2.89
CA GLN A 81 -13.12 -14.32 4.17
C GLN A 81 -12.11 -13.18 4.00
N ASN A 82 -11.26 -13.23 2.96
CA ASN A 82 -10.28 -12.20 2.64
C ASN A 82 -10.96 -10.84 2.39
N PHE A 83 -12.08 -10.86 1.65
CA PHE A 83 -12.91 -9.68 1.39
C PHE A 83 -13.44 -9.08 2.69
N THR A 84 -14.12 -9.87 3.52
CA THR A 84 -14.68 -9.43 4.80
C THR A 84 -13.59 -8.86 5.72
N LEU A 85 -12.46 -9.54 5.87
CA LEU A 85 -11.37 -9.06 6.73
C LEU A 85 -10.82 -7.70 6.27
N CYS A 86 -10.61 -7.51 4.95
CA CYS A 86 -10.17 -6.22 4.42
C CYS A 86 -11.24 -5.13 4.53
N HIS A 87 -12.52 -5.51 4.46
CA HIS A 87 -13.65 -4.62 4.67
C HIS A 87 -13.69 -4.07 6.10
N GLU A 88 -13.58 -4.95 7.10
CA GLU A 88 -13.50 -4.57 8.51
C GLU A 88 -12.28 -3.67 8.80
N LEU A 89 -11.13 -4.01 8.20
CA LEU A 89 -9.94 -3.14 8.28
C LEU A 89 -10.21 -1.75 7.67
N GLY A 90 -11.01 -1.68 6.60
CA GLY A 90 -11.44 -0.42 5.98
C GLY A 90 -12.26 0.43 6.95
N HIS A 91 -13.25 -0.15 7.63
CA HIS A 91 -14.01 0.56 8.67
C HIS A 91 -13.10 1.12 9.76
N PHE A 92 -12.15 0.32 10.23
CA PHE A 92 -11.21 0.72 11.26
C PHE A 92 -10.31 1.88 10.82
N ILE A 93 -9.62 1.75 9.67
CA ILE A 93 -8.66 2.74 9.20
C ILE A 93 -9.34 4.07 8.81
N LEU A 94 -10.57 4.01 8.31
CA LEU A 94 -11.36 5.19 7.95
C LEU A 94 -12.11 5.80 9.14
N ASN A 95 -11.94 5.26 10.36
CA ASN A 95 -12.59 5.72 11.58
C ASN A 95 -14.14 5.76 11.48
N HIS A 96 -14.74 4.78 10.81
CA HIS A 96 -16.19 4.69 10.75
C HIS A 96 -16.76 4.41 12.14
N SER A 97 -17.69 5.24 12.62
CA SER A 97 -18.32 5.09 13.92
C SER A 97 -19.45 4.07 13.88
N GLY A 98 -19.27 2.94 14.57
CA GLY A 98 -20.29 1.90 14.71
C GLY A 98 -19.73 0.76 15.56
N THR A 99 -20.39 0.44 16.67
CA THR A 99 -19.95 -0.63 17.60
C THR A 99 -20.24 -2.04 17.08
N CYS A 100 -20.85 -2.15 15.89
CA CYS A 100 -21.26 -3.39 15.25
C CYS A 100 -21.59 -3.11 13.77
N PHE A 101 -20.67 -3.45 12.86
CA PHE A 101 -20.97 -3.51 11.42
C PHE A 101 -21.39 -4.94 11.09
N THR A 102 -22.58 -5.11 10.52
CA THR A 102 -23.03 -6.41 10.01
C THR A 102 -23.22 -6.26 8.51
N GLU A 103 -22.41 -6.96 7.71
CA GLU A 103 -22.62 -7.08 6.28
C GLU A 103 -23.98 -7.78 6.04
N SER A 104 -25.02 -6.97 5.81
CA SER A 104 -26.31 -7.45 5.31
C SER A 104 -26.49 -6.92 3.90
N VAL A 105 -27.07 -7.72 3.02
CA VAL A 105 -27.33 -7.42 1.60
C VAL A 105 -28.10 -6.09 1.38
N TYR A 106 -28.65 -5.50 2.45
CA TYR A 106 -29.50 -4.32 2.45
C TYR A 106 -28.79 -2.97 2.67
N ASN A 107 -27.48 -2.91 2.93
CA ASN A 107 -26.79 -1.66 3.29
C ASN A 107 -25.97 -0.97 2.18
N GLN A 108 -26.14 -1.36 0.91
CA GLN A 108 -25.34 -0.79 -0.21
C GLN A 108 -25.52 0.72 -0.45
N GLU A 109 -26.59 1.33 0.09
CA GLU A 109 -26.81 2.78 0.04
C GLU A 109 -26.01 3.56 1.10
N ASN A 110 -25.45 2.88 2.10
CA ASN A 110 -24.67 3.52 3.15
C ASN A 110 -23.29 3.94 2.61
N VAL A 111 -22.96 5.23 2.77
CA VAL A 111 -21.68 5.81 2.34
C VAL A 111 -20.51 5.08 3.00
N LEU A 112 -20.59 4.75 4.29
CA LEU A 112 -19.50 4.10 5.03
C LEU A 112 -19.16 2.70 4.45
N GLU A 113 -20.18 1.95 4.04
CA GLU A 113 -20.02 0.64 3.41
C GLU A 113 -19.37 0.77 2.02
N ARG A 114 -19.77 1.80 1.27
CA ARG A 114 -19.14 2.12 -0.02
C ARG A 114 -17.68 2.49 0.15
N GLU A 115 -17.34 3.27 1.17
CA GLU A 115 -15.96 3.63 1.49
C GLU A 115 -15.14 2.40 1.88
N ALA A 116 -15.65 1.52 2.75
CA ALA A 116 -14.98 0.28 3.10
C ALA A 116 -14.79 -0.65 1.88
N ASN A 117 -15.75 -0.69 0.95
CA ASN A 117 -15.64 -1.41 -0.31
C ASN A 117 -14.58 -0.84 -1.27
N ILE A 118 -14.43 0.49 -1.33
CA ILE A 118 -13.35 1.11 -2.10
C ILE A 118 -12.00 0.79 -1.44
N PHE A 119 -11.93 0.92 -0.12
CA PHE A 119 -10.73 0.62 0.66
C PHE A 119 -10.22 -0.80 0.40
N LEU A 120 -11.08 -1.80 0.61
CA LEU A 120 -10.67 -3.20 0.43
C LEU A 120 -10.27 -3.49 -1.02
N ALA A 121 -10.91 -2.85 -2.00
CA ALA A 121 -10.60 -3.09 -3.41
C ALA A 121 -9.19 -2.60 -3.76
N VAL A 122 -8.77 -1.48 -3.19
CA VAL A 122 -7.41 -0.94 -3.36
C VAL A 122 -6.39 -1.77 -2.57
N VAL A 123 -6.72 -2.28 -1.39
CA VAL A 123 -5.84 -3.18 -0.62
C VAL A 123 -5.64 -4.51 -1.33
N LEU A 124 -6.71 -5.17 -1.76
CA LEU A 124 -6.63 -6.47 -2.42
C LEU A 124 -5.94 -6.37 -3.80
N MET A 125 -6.18 -5.27 -4.52
CA MET A 125 -5.74 -5.11 -5.90
C MET A 125 -5.18 -3.69 -6.15
N PRO A 126 -3.99 -3.38 -5.63
CA PRO A 126 -3.42 -2.02 -5.74
C PRO A 126 -3.08 -1.64 -7.18
N ASP A 127 -3.21 -0.36 -7.56
CA ASP A 127 -3.02 0.09 -8.96
C ASP A 127 -1.64 -0.30 -9.50
N ILE A 128 -0.60 -0.09 -8.69
CA ILE A 128 0.78 -0.40 -9.05
C ILE A 128 1.02 -1.91 -9.24
N VAL A 129 0.33 -2.74 -8.45
CA VAL A 129 0.39 -4.21 -8.54
C VAL A 129 -0.35 -4.68 -9.78
N LEU A 130 -1.53 -4.13 -10.06
CA LEU A 130 -2.28 -4.41 -11.30
C LEU A 130 -1.47 -3.99 -12.54
N LEU A 131 -0.82 -2.83 -12.51
CA LEU A 131 0.08 -2.40 -13.59
C LEU A 131 1.24 -3.39 -13.77
N SER A 132 1.89 -3.80 -12.67
CA SER A 132 3.00 -4.75 -12.72
C SER A 132 2.58 -6.09 -13.31
N LYS A 133 1.49 -6.68 -12.81
CA LYS A 133 1.01 -8.00 -13.23
C LYS A 133 0.41 -7.99 -14.64
N ILE A 134 -0.49 -7.05 -14.93
CA ILE A 134 -1.22 -7.01 -16.20
C ILE A 134 -0.32 -6.49 -17.32
N TYR A 135 0.27 -5.30 -17.16
CA TYR A 135 0.96 -4.65 -18.28
C TYR A 135 2.41 -5.12 -18.46
N TYR A 136 3.19 -5.20 -17.37
CA TYR A 136 4.61 -5.54 -17.47
C TYR A 136 4.85 -7.05 -17.54
N SER A 137 4.11 -7.84 -16.76
CA SER A 137 4.22 -9.31 -16.76
C SER A 137 3.24 -10.02 -17.69
N CYS A 138 2.35 -9.28 -18.37
CA CYS A 138 1.38 -9.82 -19.33
C CYS A 138 0.53 -10.97 -18.75
N GLU A 139 0.25 -10.94 -17.44
CA GLU A 139 -0.48 -12.03 -16.78
C GLU A 139 -1.92 -12.12 -17.29
N SER A 140 -2.44 -13.34 -17.44
CA SER A 140 -3.85 -13.55 -17.81
C SER A 140 -4.78 -13.18 -16.66
N PHE A 141 -6.04 -12.87 -16.98
CA PHE A 141 -7.06 -12.52 -15.98
C PHE A 141 -7.12 -13.57 -14.85
N GLN A 142 -7.10 -14.86 -15.21
CA GLN A 142 -7.14 -15.96 -14.24
C GLN A 142 -5.90 -15.99 -13.34
N LYS A 143 -4.71 -15.68 -13.89
CA LYS A 143 -3.47 -15.68 -13.11
C LYS A 143 -3.47 -14.53 -12.09
N VAL A 144 -3.88 -13.33 -12.52
CA VAL A 144 -4.04 -12.17 -11.62
C VAL A 144 -5.06 -12.47 -10.53
N GLN A 145 -6.25 -12.95 -10.92
CA GLN A 145 -7.33 -13.34 -10.00
C GLN A 145 -6.84 -14.33 -8.94
N ASN A 146 -6.15 -15.40 -9.36
CA ASN A 146 -5.68 -16.44 -8.45
C ASN A 146 -4.56 -15.92 -7.54
N SER A 147 -3.60 -15.15 -8.07
CA SER A 147 -2.47 -14.65 -7.28
C SER A 147 -2.86 -13.64 -6.20
N LEU A 148 -3.94 -12.90 -6.42
CA LEU A 148 -4.48 -11.94 -5.45
C LEU A 148 -5.61 -12.55 -4.58
N GLU A 149 -5.95 -13.82 -4.79
CA GLU A 149 -7.04 -14.54 -4.10
C GLU A 149 -8.38 -13.78 -4.09
N VAL A 150 -8.74 -13.19 -5.24
CA VAL A 150 -9.99 -12.43 -5.42
C VAL A 150 -11.00 -13.17 -6.30
N SER A 151 -12.27 -12.76 -6.24
CA SER A 151 -13.29 -13.29 -7.14
C SER A 151 -13.17 -12.66 -8.53
N LYS A 152 -13.67 -13.35 -9.56
CA LYS A 152 -13.80 -12.79 -10.92
C LYS A 152 -14.55 -11.44 -10.89
N GLN A 153 -15.62 -11.36 -10.11
CA GLN A 153 -16.43 -10.16 -9.99
C GLN A 153 -15.66 -9.01 -9.36
N ALA A 154 -14.91 -9.27 -8.29
CA ALA A 154 -14.09 -8.26 -7.62
C ALA A 154 -13.02 -7.68 -8.57
N LEU A 155 -12.30 -8.54 -9.30
CA LEU A 155 -11.30 -8.07 -10.28
C LEU A 155 -11.94 -7.30 -11.45
N TYR A 156 -13.09 -7.75 -11.94
CA TYR A 156 -13.83 -7.03 -12.99
C TYR A 156 -14.17 -5.59 -12.56
N PHE A 157 -14.84 -5.42 -11.42
CA PHE A 157 -15.25 -4.10 -10.94
C PHE A 157 -14.05 -3.23 -10.58
N ARG A 158 -13.00 -3.83 -10.00
CA ARG A 158 -11.77 -3.11 -9.71
C ARG A 158 -11.12 -2.50 -10.96
N LEU A 159 -11.01 -3.27 -12.04
CA LEU A 159 -10.47 -2.78 -13.30
C LEU A 159 -11.38 -1.72 -13.92
N LEU A 160 -12.70 -1.90 -13.84
CA LEU A 160 -13.67 -0.94 -14.32
C LEU A 160 -13.52 0.40 -13.60
N ASP A 161 -13.45 0.40 -12.27
CA ASP A 161 -13.35 1.61 -11.47
C ASP A 161 -11.99 2.31 -11.67
N LEU A 162 -10.90 1.54 -11.71
CA LEU A 162 -9.56 2.06 -12.03
C LEU A 162 -9.54 2.80 -13.37
N LEU A 163 -10.03 2.14 -14.42
CA LEU A 163 -9.95 2.68 -15.77
C LEU A 163 -10.94 3.83 -15.98
N ARG A 164 -12.11 3.80 -15.32
CA ARG A 164 -13.09 4.89 -15.37
C ARG A 164 -12.51 6.18 -14.80
N GLU A 165 -11.62 6.10 -13.81
CA GLU A 165 -10.92 7.27 -13.26
C GLU A 165 -10.09 8.00 -14.32
N TYR A 166 -9.33 7.26 -15.13
CA TYR A 166 -8.48 7.83 -16.18
C TYR A 166 -9.21 8.08 -17.50
N PHE A 167 -10.34 7.41 -17.74
CA PHE A 167 -11.08 7.44 -19.00
C PHE A 167 -12.60 7.56 -18.79
N PRO A 168 -13.11 8.68 -18.24
CA PRO A 168 -14.51 8.81 -17.82
C PRO A 168 -15.54 8.63 -18.95
N ASN A 169 -15.15 8.94 -20.20
CA ASN A 169 -16.04 8.86 -21.37
C ASN A 169 -15.87 7.57 -22.18
N LYS A 170 -15.18 6.55 -21.64
CA LYS A 170 -14.86 5.30 -22.35
C LYS A 170 -15.47 4.05 -21.72
N GLU A 171 -16.53 4.18 -20.92
CA GLU A 171 -17.10 3.06 -20.16
C GLU A 171 -17.39 1.81 -21.01
N GLY A 172 -18.03 1.96 -22.18
CA GLY A 172 -18.29 0.82 -23.06
C GLY A 172 -17.02 0.13 -23.57
N GLN A 173 -15.97 0.91 -23.88
CA GLN A 173 -14.68 0.40 -24.35
C GLN A 173 -13.91 -0.30 -23.22
N ILE A 174 -13.99 0.25 -22.00
CA ILE A 174 -13.40 -0.35 -20.80
C ILE A 174 -14.05 -1.71 -20.53
N LYS A 175 -15.38 -1.78 -20.50
CA LYS A 175 -16.12 -3.04 -20.28
C LYS A 175 -15.74 -4.08 -21.33
N SER A 176 -15.72 -3.69 -22.61
CA SER A 176 -15.30 -4.58 -23.70
C SER A 176 -13.85 -5.07 -23.51
N ALA A 177 -12.92 -4.20 -23.13
CA ALA A 177 -11.53 -4.58 -22.91
C ALA A 177 -11.34 -5.54 -21.72
N ILE A 178 -12.15 -5.41 -20.66
CA ILE A 178 -12.13 -6.33 -19.52
C ILE A 178 -12.74 -7.68 -19.92
N GLU A 179 -13.82 -7.70 -20.70
CA GLU A 179 -14.38 -8.96 -21.23
C GLU A 179 -13.40 -9.68 -22.17
N ASP A 180 -12.76 -8.94 -23.08
CA ASP A 180 -11.68 -9.47 -23.92
C ASP A 180 -10.58 -10.09 -23.06
N TYR A 181 -10.16 -9.40 -22.00
CA TYR A 181 -9.12 -9.87 -21.08
C TYR A 181 -9.53 -11.16 -20.33
N ILE A 182 -10.79 -11.26 -19.92
CA ILE A 182 -11.38 -12.49 -19.35
C ILE A 182 -11.31 -13.65 -20.37
N GLN A 183 -11.54 -13.35 -21.65
CA GLN A 183 -11.45 -14.31 -22.77
C GLN A 183 -10.01 -14.52 -23.28
N ARG A 184 -8.99 -14.10 -22.52
CA ARG A 184 -7.55 -14.23 -22.82
C ARG A 184 -7.05 -13.37 -23.98
N ASN A 185 -7.82 -12.36 -24.40
CA ASN A 185 -7.36 -11.33 -25.33
C ASN A 185 -6.88 -10.10 -24.55
N ASN A 186 -5.56 -9.96 -24.45
CA ASN A 186 -4.93 -8.93 -23.62
C ASN A 186 -4.70 -7.58 -24.33
N ALA A 187 -4.94 -7.48 -25.64
CA ALA A 187 -4.53 -6.30 -26.42
C ALA A 187 -5.21 -5.00 -25.94
N SER A 188 -6.53 -5.04 -25.78
CA SER A 188 -7.33 -3.88 -25.38
C SER A 188 -6.95 -3.40 -23.97
N ILE A 189 -6.85 -4.32 -23.00
CA ILE A 189 -6.49 -3.98 -21.61
C ILE A 189 -5.05 -3.46 -21.52
N HIS A 190 -4.10 -4.03 -22.27
CA HIS A 190 -2.73 -3.54 -22.32
C HIS A 190 -2.64 -2.12 -22.85
N ASN A 191 -3.42 -1.78 -23.90
CA ASN A 191 -3.45 -0.43 -24.42
C ASN A 191 -3.99 0.57 -23.39
N PHE A 192 -5.01 0.19 -22.61
CA PHE A 192 -5.48 1.03 -21.50
C PHE A 192 -4.39 1.27 -20.45
N PHE A 193 -3.72 0.21 -19.98
CA PHE A 193 -2.62 0.35 -19.03
C PHE A 193 -1.42 1.12 -19.59
N HIS A 194 -1.09 0.95 -20.88
CA HIS A 194 -0.03 1.70 -21.55
C HIS A 194 -0.24 3.21 -21.44
N ASN A 195 -1.48 3.67 -21.60
CA ASN A 195 -1.85 5.09 -21.57
C ASN A 195 -1.84 5.70 -20.15
N ILE A 196 -1.82 4.88 -19.09
CA ILE A 196 -1.86 5.35 -17.69
C ILE A 196 -0.63 4.95 -16.87
N LYS A 197 0.26 4.10 -17.39
CA LYS A 197 1.41 3.56 -16.66
C LYS A 197 2.26 4.64 -15.99
N GLU A 198 2.55 5.74 -16.69
CA GLU A 198 3.40 6.82 -16.16
C GLU A 198 2.72 7.53 -14.99
N LYS A 199 1.39 7.67 -15.01
CA LYS A 199 0.63 8.29 -13.92
C LYS A 199 0.63 7.41 -12.68
N ILE A 200 0.37 6.10 -12.84
CA ILE A 200 0.40 5.13 -11.74
C ILE A 200 1.80 5.03 -11.15
N ILE A 201 2.85 5.00 -11.99
CA ILE A 201 4.24 4.95 -11.53
C ILE A 201 4.61 6.24 -10.81
N ALA A 202 4.24 7.41 -11.34
CA ALA A 202 4.50 8.69 -10.70
C ALA A 202 3.79 8.78 -9.34
N GLU A 203 2.51 8.40 -9.26
CA GLU A 203 1.75 8.31 -8.01
C GLU A 203 2.46 7.38 -7.01
N PHE A 204 2.75 6.14 -7.39
CA PHE A 204 3.45 5.19 -6.51
C PHE A 204 4.80 5.74 -6.04
N ASN A 205 5.54 6.42 -6.92
CA ASN A 205 6.84 7.01 -6.61
C ASN A 205 6.77 8.25 -5.71
N GLN A 206 5.63 8.95 -5.63
CA GLN A 206 5.42 10.04 -4.67
C GLN A 206 5.45 9.54 -3.23
N TYR A 207 4.94 8.34 -2.98
CA TYR A 207 5.06 7.67 -1.69
C TYR A 207 6.44 7.05 -1.63
N GLY A 208 7.46 7.71 -1.09
CA GLY A 208 8.80 7.10 -0.99
C GLY A 208 8.85 6.03 0.10
N PRO A 209 9.81 5.07 0.11
CA PRO A 209 10.38 4.73 1.42
C PRO A 209 10.95 6.07 1.90
N PRO A 210 10.47 6.67 3.01
CA PRO A 210 10.92 8.00 3.36
C PRO A 210 12.44 7.94 3.38
N LEU A 211 13.10 9.03 2.98
CA LEU A 211 14.52 9.24 3.25
C LEU A 211 14.86 8.70 4.66
N MET A 212 13.93 8.91 5.61
CA MET A 212 13.87 8.24 6.91
C MET A 212 14.24 6.75 6.93
N ASN A 213 13.53 5.87 6.23
CA ASN A 213 13.73 4.42 6.32
C ASN A 213 14.99 3.99 5.57
N GLN A 214 15.29 4.64 4.45
CA GLN A 214 16.55 4.41 3.73
C GLN A 214 17.78 4.78 4.57
N ILE A 215 17.69 5.89 5.32
CA ILE A 215 18.72 6.35 6.25
C ILE A 215 18.72 5.45 7.48
N ARG A 216 17.56 5.19 8.10
CA ARG A 216 17.41 4.35 9.30
C ARG A 216 17.97 2.96 9.10
N ASN A 217 17.58 2.24 8.03
CA ASN A 217 18.09 0.90 7.77
C ASN A 217 19.62 0.89 7.62
N ARG A 218 20.19 1.86 6.91
CA ARG A 218 21.66 1.96 6.75
C ARG A 218 22.37 2.38 8.04
N ILE A 219 21.74 3.22 8.86
CA ILE A 219 22.22 3.60 10.19
C ILE A 219 22.16 2.39 11.14
N ASP A 220 21.11 1.58 11.05
CA ASP A 220 20.95 0.37 11.84
C ASP A 220 21.99 -0.69 11.45
N GLU A 221 22.17 -0.93 10.15
CA GLU A 221 23.13 -1.90 9.61
C GLU A 221 24.59 -1.46 9.73
N LYS A 222 24.93 -0.23 9.28
CA LYS A 222 26.31 0.24 9.09
C LYS A 222 26.73 1.35 10.06
N GLY A 223 25.79 1.92 10.80
CA GLY A 223 26.00 3.11 11.65
C GLY A 223 26.25 4.41 10.87
N PHE A 224 26.20 4.38 9.53
CA PHE A 224 26.63 5.48 8.67
C PHE A 224 25.97 5.40 7.29
N VAL A 225 25.68 6.57 6.70
CA VAL A 225 25.23 6.71 5.31
C VAL A 225 25.68 8.06 4.75
N SER A 226 25.99 8.12 3.47
CA SER A 226 26.37 9.36 2.77
C SER A 226 25.48 9.65 1.56
N SER A 227 25.54 10.87 1.05
CA SER A 227 24.84 11.29 -0.15
C SER A 227 25.39 10.67 -1.44
N GLN A 228 26.44 9.86 -1.35
CA GLN A 228 26.86 9.00 -2.47
C GLN A 228 25.98 7.74 -2.56
N GLU A 229 25.53 7.23 -1.41
CA GLU A 229 24.61 6.08 -1.35
C GLU A 229 23.14 6.53 -1.43
N VAL A 230 22.82 7.71 -0.88
CA VAL A 230 21.47 8.28 -0.83
C VAL A 230 21.54 9.77 -1.19
N PRO A 231 21.55 10.13 -2.49
CA PRO A 231 21.70 11.52 -2.96
C PRO A 231 20.73 12.52 -2.31
N GLU A 232 19.55 12.05 -1.95
CA GLU A 232 18.48 12.83 -1.32
C GLU A 232 18.88 13.39 0.05
N LEU A 233 19.95 12.87 0.67
CA LEU A 233 20.50 13.43 1.91
C LEU A 233 21.07 14.85 1.72
N LEU A 234 21.31 15.30 0.49
CA LEU A 234 21.70 16.68 0.18
C LEU A 234 20.54 17.69 0.37
N HIS A 235 19.29 17.21 0.39
CA HIS A 235 18.10 18.03 0.61
C HIS A 235 17.96 18.37 2.10
N GLN A 236 18.56 19.50 2.50
CA GLN A 236 18.63 19.94 3.90
C GLN A 236 17.25 20.19 4.53
N GLU A 237 16.23 20.47 3.72
CA GLU A 237 14.82 20.61 4.15
C GLU A 237 14.30 19.37 4.90
N ASN A 238 14.86 18.19 4.63
CA ASN A 238 14.44 16.94 5.26
C ASN A 238 15.15 16.64 6.60
N TRP A 239 16.21 17.40 6.94
CA TRP A 239 17.09 17.05 8.05
C TRP A 239 16.44 17.19 9.43
N ALA A 240 15.53 18.16 9.59
CA ALA A 240 14.82 18.35 10.84
C ALA A 240 13.99 17.10 11.18
N ASN A 241 13.20 16.63 10.21
CA ASN A 241 12.40 15.41 10.31
C ASN A 241 13.29 14.18 10.60
N LEU A 242 14.45 14.06 9.92
CA LEU A 242 15.40 12.95 10.14
C LEU A 242 15.93 12.88 11.57
N LYS A 243 16.33 14.03 12.12
CA LYS A 243 16.89 14.10 13.48
C LYS A 243 15.83 13.87 14.56
N GLU A 244 14.58 14.22 14.29
CA GLU A 244 13.45 13.99 15.21
C GLU A 244 13.08 12.50 15.27
N ASN A 245 13.14 11.80 14.14
CA ASN A 245 12.62 10.43 14.00
C ASN A 245 13.69 9.33 14.06
N ILE A 246 14.98 9.66 14.04
CA ILE A 246 16.09 8.71 14.18
C ILE A 246 16.93 9.11 15.39
N LYS A 247 16.87 8.31 16.45
CA LYS A 247 17.58 8.57 17.71
C LYS A 247 19.09 8.64 17.49
N HIS A 248 19.75 9.57 18.18
CA HIS A 248 21.19 9.76 18.15
C HIS A 248 21.79 10.08 16.77
N LEU A 249 20.95 10.42 15.78
CA LEU A 249 21.39 10.76 14.44
C LEU A 249 22.07 12.14 14.43
N LYS A 250 23.31 12.18 13.97
CA LYS A 250 23.97 13.41 13.53
C LYS A 250 24.03 13.43 12.01
N ILE A 251 23.89 14.62 11.43
CA ILE A 251 23.95 14.84 9.98
C ILE A 251 24.79 16.08 9.73
N TRP A 252 25.78 15.98 8.84
CA TRP A 252 26.65 17.08 8.41
C TRP A 252 26.76 17.18 6.90
N LEU A 253 27.04 18.40 6.43
CA LEU A 253 27.39 18.71 5.04
C LEU A 253 28.85 19.13 5.01
N VAL A 254 29.62 18.57 4.08
CA VAL A 254 31.01 18.96 3.83
C VAL A 254 31.22 19.28 2.36
N TYR A 255 32.10 20.25 2.11
CA TYR A 255 32.61 20.52 0.77
C TYR A 255 33.94 19.80 0.60
N ASN A 256 34.03 18.93 -0.39
CA ASN A 256 35.27 18.20 -0.73
C ASN A 256 35.51 18.28 -2.23
N LYS A 257 36.68 18.81 -2.65
CA LYS A 257 37.10 18.94 -4.06
C LYS A 257 36.02 19.53 -4.99
N GLY A 258 35.33 20.58 -4.53
CA GLY A 258 34.30 21.28 -5.31
C GLY A 258 32.92 20.58 -5.34
N LYS A 259 32.73 19.47 -4.61
CA LYS A 259 31.42 18.79 -4.46
C LYS A 259 30.91 18.90 -3.04
N GLN A 260 29.59 19.06 -2.91
CA GLN A 260 28.88 18.95 -1.63
C GLN A 260 28.58 17.48 -1.34
N ILE A 261 28.90 17.03 -0.13
CA ILE A 261 28.59 15.68 0.34
C ILE A 261 27.91 15.80 1.69
N ALA A 262 26.70 15.26 1.79
CA ALA A 262 26.00 15.11 3.06
C ALA A 262 26.25 13.71 3.62
N TYR A 263 26.26 13.57 4.93
CA TYR A 263 26.38 12.27 5.59
C TYR A 263 25.73 12.29 6.95
N ALA A 264 25.19 11.13 7.34
CA ALA A 264 24.53 10.91 8.59
C ALA A 264 25.13 9.70 9.30
N TRP A 265 25.20 9.74 10.63
CA TRP A 265 25.70 8.63 11.44
C TRP A 265 25.00 8.59 12.81
N ASP A 266 24.99 7.40 13.39
CA ASP A 266 24.57 7.20 14.78
C ASP A 266 25.74 7.57 15.71
N SER A 267 25.54 8.62 16.52
CA SER A 267 26.54 9.14 17.45
C SER A 267 26.90 8.20 18.60
N LEU A 268 26.13 7.13 18.83
CA LEU A 268 26.50 6.05 19.75
C LEU A 268 27.41 5.00 19.09
N LYS A 269 27.31 4.81 17.77
CA LYS A 269 28.14 3.84 17.03
C LYS A 269 29.44 4.45 16.51
N LEU A 270 29.45 5.74 16.17
CA LEU A 270 30.61 6.44 15.61
C LEU A 270 30.79 7.81 16.27
N SER A 271 32.03 8.10 16.67
CA SER A 271 32.43 9.47 17.03
C SER A 271 32.48 10.38 15.80
N ASP A 272 32.40 11.68 16.04
CA ASP A 272 32.45 12.71 14.99
C ASP A 272 33.73 12.60 14.13
N GLU A 273 34.87 12.27 14.73
CA GLU A 273 36.13 12.03 13.99
C GLU A 273 36.08 10.75 13.15
N GLN A 274 35.49 9.67 13.66
CA GLN A 274 35.38 8.40 12.92
C GLN A 274 34.41 8.55 11.74
N ALA A 275 33.29 9.23 11.91
CA ALA A 275 32.34 9.51 10.84
C ALA A 275 33.00 10.33 9.72
N ARG A 276 33.76 11.38 10.09
CA ARG A 276 34.51 12.20 9.13
C ARG A 276 35.62 11.43 8.41
N LYS A 277 36.32 10.53 9.11
CA LYS A 277 37.34 9.64 8.50
C LYS A 277 36.74 8.60 7.56
N LYS A 278 35.59 8.00 7.91
CA LYS A 278 34.85 7.07 7.02
C LYS A 278 34.53 7.72 5.69
N LEU A 279 34.17 9.00 5.75
CA LEU A 279 33.92 9.80 4.56
C LEU A 279 35.17 9.91 3.68
N ASN A 280 36.37 10.10 4.24
CA ASN A 280 37.61 10.20 3.47
C ASN A 280 38.12 8.85 2.91
N TYR A 281 37.83 7.73 3.58
CA TYR A 281 38.23 6.39 3.13
C TYR A 281 37.53 5.95 1.84
N ASN A 282 36.31 6.44 1.59
CA ASN A 282 35.58 6.17 0.33
C ASN A 282 36.06 7.04 -0.86
N TYR A 283 37.16 7.80 -0.72
CA TYR A 283 37.70 8.72 -1.73
C TYR A 283 39.13 8.35 -2.19
N TYR A 284 39.61 7.18 -1.78
CA TYR A 284 40.83 6.52 -2.28
C TYR A 284 40.46 5.14 -2.81
#